data_AF-A0A967W249-F1
#
_entry.id   AF-A0A967W249-F1
#
_cell.length_a   1.000
_cell.length_b   1.000
_cell.length_c   1.000
_cell.angle_alpha   90.00
_cell.angle_beta   90.00
_cell.angle_gamma   90.00
#
_symmetry.space_group_name_H-M   'P 1'
#
loop_
_entity.id
_entity.type
_entity.pdbx_description
1 polymer ?
#
loop_
_entity_poly.entity_id
_entity_poly.type
_entity_poly.pdbx_seq_one_letter_code
_entity_poly.pdbx_strand_id
1 'polypeptide(L)'
;YGIPVPAGAPARSVREAADAARRLAGEVWMVKAQVHAGGRGKAGGVRKVDGLDALQAETDRMLGTQLITDQGPAGGQPVNLVLIEQPAEIARELYLGAVV
;
A
#
# COMPACT_ATOMS: atom_id res chain seq x y z
N TYR A 1 4.81 -20.95 -1.22
CA TYR A 1 6.19 -20.91 -1.74
C TYR A 1 7.25 -20.50 -0.71
N GLY A 2 6.91 -20.13 0.53
CA GLY A 2 7.93 -19.88 1.58
C GLY A 2 8.83 -18.66 1.36
N ILE A 3 8.49 -17.79 0.40
CA ILE A 3 9.23 -16.56 0.13
C ILE A 3 8.89 -15.56 1.24
N PRO A 4 9.88 -15.02 1.96
CA PRO A 4 9.63 -14.05 3.02
C PRO A 4 9.08 -12.75 2.41
N VAL A 5 8.02 -12.24 3.03
CA VAL A 5 7.40 -10.96 2.70
C VAL A 5 7.10 -10.21 3.99
N PRO A 6 7.06 -8.87 3.99
CA PRO A 6 6.65 -8.11 5.16
C PRO A 6 5.22 -8.49 5.59
N ALA A 7 4.95 -8.44 6.89
CA ALA A 7 3.62 -8.69 7.40
C ALA A 7 2.68 -7.57 6.95
N GLY A 8 1.56 -7.95 6.32
CA GLY A 8 0.57 -6.99 5.83
C GLY A 8 -0.83 -7.60 5.76
N ALA A 9 -1.82 -6.72 5.73
CA ALA A 9 -3.21 -7.10 5.60
C ALA A 9 -3.97 -6.14 4.65
N PRO A 10 -4.83 -6.69 3.78
CA PRO A 10 -5.68 -5.88 2.91
C PRO A 10 -6.77 -5.16 3.72
N ALA A 11 -7.17 -3.97 3.26
CA ALA A 11 -8.26 -3.19 3.83
C ALA A 11 -9.10 -2.50 2.74
N ARG A 12 -10.42 -2.62 2.84
CA ARG A 12 -11.42 -2.01 1.96
C ARG A 12 -12.14 -0.81 2.59
N SER A 13 -11.82 -0.51 3.84
CA SER A 13 -12.35 0.65 4.56
C SER A 13 -11.32 1.17 5.56
N VAL A 14 -11.49 2.41 6.01
CA VAL A 14 -10.69 3.03 7.07
C VAL A 14 -10.70 2.19 8.35
N ARG A 15 -11.87 1.64 8.71
CA ARG A 15 -12.01 0.75 9.86
C ARG A 15 -11.18 -0.52 9.71
N GLU A 16 -11.27 -1.19 8.56
CA GLU A 16 -10.47 -2.39 8.28
C GLU A 16 -8.97 -2.09 8.31
N ALA A 17 -8.55 -0.92 7.84
CA ALA A 17 -7.16 -0.49 7.88
C ALA A 17 -6.66 -0.27 9.32
N ALA A 18 -7.46 0.37 10.17
CA ALA A 18 -7.13 0.52 11.59
C ALA A 18 -7.06 -0.85 12.31
N ASP A 19 -7.98 -1.76 12.01
CA ASP A 19 -7.98 -3.11 12.58
C ASP A 19 -6.81 -3.96 12.05
N ALA A 20 -6.38 -3.76 10.80
CA ALA A 20 -5.16 -4.33 10.25
C ALA A 20 -3.92 -3.80 10.98
N ALA A 21 -3.79 -2.49 11.13
CA ALA A 21 -2.66 -1.86 11.82
C ALA A 21 -2.51 -2.35 13.26
N ARG A 22 -3.62 -2.44 14.02
CA ARG A 22 -3.62 -2.98 15.39
C ARG A 22 -3.15 -4.43 15.46
N ARG A 23 -3.54 -5.27 14.49
CA ARG A 23 -3.11 -6.69 14.42
C ARG A 23 -1.65 -6.85 14.03
N LEU A 24 -1.14 -5.98 13.15
CA LEU A 24 0.26 -5.98 12.74
C LEU A 24 1.19 -5.53 13.87
N ALA A 25 0.68 -4.79 14.86
CA ALA A 25 1.44 -4.12 15.91
C ALA A 25 2.48 -3.12 15.35
N GLY A 26 2.83 -2.12 16.17
CA GLY A 26 3.77 -1.05 15.80
C GLY A 26 3.13 0.33 15.80
N GLU A 27 3.91 1.32 15.36
CA GLU A 27 3.54 2.74 15.35
C GLU A 27 3.60 3.33 13.94
N VAL A 28 4.15 2.60 12.98
CA VAL A 28 4.46 3.05 11.64
C VAL A 28 4.06 1.98 10.64
N TRP A 29 3.42 2.38 9.54
CA TRP A 29 2.94 1.46 8.51
C TRP A 29 3.13 2.03 7.11
N MET A 30 3.07 1.15 6.12
CA MET A 30 2.93 1.49 4.72
C MET A 30 1.47 1.34 4.30
N VAL A 31 0.90 2.37 3.67
CA VAL A 31 -0.40 2.32 2.99
C VAL A 31 -0.13 2.25 1.48
N LYS A 32 -0.52 1.14 0.85
CA LYS A 32 -0.25 0.87 -0.57
C LYS A 32 -1.52 0.60 -1.35
N ALA A 33 -1.89 1.51 -2.24
CA ALA A 33 -2.98 1.32 -3.20
C ALA A 33 -2.78 0.06 -4.04
N GLN A 34 -3.83 -0.76 -4.12
CA GLN A 34 -3.83 -1.99 -4.91
C GLN A 34 -4.53 -1.72 -6.24
N VAL A 35 -3.73 -1.54 -7.29
CA VAL A 35 -4.18 -1.36 -8.68
C VAL A 35 -3.32 -2.21 -9.61
N HIS A 36 -3.85 -2.56 -10.78
CA HIS A 36 -3.15 -3.32 -11.83
C HIS A 36 -2.29 -2.40 -12.72
N ALA A 37 -1.47 -1.55 -12.10
CA ALA A 37 -0.48 -0.70 -12.75
C ALA A 37 0.76 -0.53 -11.86
N GLY A 38 1.93 -0.41 -12.47
CA GLY A 38 3.15 -0.01 -11.77
C GLY A 38 3.23 1.51 -11.60
N GLY A 39 4.37 2.05 -11.16
CA GLY A 39 4.54 3.50 -10.96
C GLY A 39 3.79 4.11 -9.76
N ARG A 40 3.08 3.30 -8.97
CA ARG A 40 2.22 3.74 -7.85
C ARG A 40 2.92 4.66 -6.84
N GLY A 41 4.19 4.39 -6.51
CA GLY A 41 4.94 5.22 -5.55
C GLY A 41 5.10 6.66 -6.01
N LYS A 42 5.46 6.88 -7.27
CA LYS A 42 5.57 8.22 -7.86
C LYS A 42 4.22 8.94 -7.94
N ALA A 43 3.15 8.18 -8.15
CA ALA A 43 1.78 8.67 -8.19
C ALA A 43 1.16 8.92 -6.79
N GLY A 44 1.91 8.71 -5.71
CA GLY A 44 1.40 8.87 -4.34
C GLY A 44 0.46 7.76 -3.87
N GLY A 45 0.45 6.61 -4.55
CA GLY A 45 -0.27 5.39 -4.15
C GLY A 45 0.51 4.48 -3.20
N VAL A 46 1.68 4.91 -2.72
CA VAL A 46 2.47 4.22 -1.67
C VAL A 46 2.96 5.27 -0.70
N ARG A 47 2.58 5.17 0.58
CA ARG A 47 2.94 6.16 1.61
C ARG A 47 3.32 5.48 2.92
N LYS A 48 4.36 6.00 3.57
CA LYS A 48 4.68 5.71 4.98
C LYS A 48 3.87 6.65 5.86
N VAL A 49 3.27 6.12 6.92
CA VAL A 49 2.45 6.86 7.88
C VAL A 49 2.85 6.52 9.30
N ASP A 50 2.88 7.53 10.16
CA ASP A 50 3.21 7.38 11.58
C ASP A 50 1.94 7.62 12.40
N GLY A 51 1.51 6.60 13.14
CA GLY A 51 0.31 6.62 13.97
C GLY A 51 -0.99 6.25 13.25
N LEU A 52 -1.99 5.85 14.05
CA LEU A 52 -3.29 5.41 13.55
C LEU A 52 -4.08 6.53 12.87
N ASP A 53 -3.93 7.78 13.29
CA ASP A 53 -4.65 8.91 12.70
C ASP A 53 -4.14 9.20 11.28
N ALA A 54 -2.82 9.22 11.08
CA ALA A 54 -2.22 9.36 9.76
C ALA A 54 -2.58 8.19 8.84
N LEU A 55 -2.61 6.96 9.38
CA LEU A 55 -3.03 5.77 8.64
C LEU A 55 -4.49 5.84 8.18
N GLN A 56 -5.39 6.28 9.06
CA GLN A 56 -6.81 6.44 8.72
C GLN A 56 -7.00 7.53 7.68
N ALA A 57 -6.37 8.69 7.86
CA ALA A 57 -6.45 9.80 6.91
C ALA A 57 -5.90 9.43 5.53
N GLU A 58 -4.77 8.73 5.47
CA GLU A 58 -4.20 8.30 4.20
C GLU A 58 -5.02 7.19 3.52
N THR A 59 -5.63 6.30 4.30
CA THR A 59 -6.55 5.29 3.78
C THR A 59 -7.79 5.93 3.17
N ASP A 60 -8.40 6.90 3.87
CA ASP A 60 -9.57 7.65 3.40
C ASP A 60 -9.25 8.44 2.12
N ARG A 61 -8.08 9.09 2.09
CA ARG A 61 -7.59 9.81 0.91
C ARG A 61 -7.42 8.90 -0.32
N MET A 62 -7.05 7.64 -0.13
CA MET A 62 -6.81 6.70 -1.23
C MET A 62 -8.09 6.00 -1.70
N LEU A 63 -8.88 5.44 -0.78
CA LEU A 63 -10.00 4.58 -1.14
C LEU A 63 -11.08 5.36 -1.92
N GLY A 64 -11.65 4.73 -2.95
CA GLY A 64 -12.67 5.33 -3.81
C GLY A 64 -12.14 6.35 -4.82
N THR A 65 -10.84 6.66 -4.81
CA THR A 65 -10.22 7.55 -5.80
C THR A 65 -9.74 6.82 -7.05
N GLN A 66 -9.32 7.58 -8.06
CA GLN A 66 -8.64 7.06 -9.25
C GLN A 66 -7.14 7.31 -9.12
N LEU A 67 -6.33 6.25 -9.12
CA LEU A 67 -4.87 6.38 -9.14
C LEU A 67 -4.39 6.43 -10.58
N ILE A 68 -3.91 7.59 -11.00
CA ILE A 68 -3.29 7.82 -12.31
C ILE A 68 -1.80 7.52 -12.18
N THR A 69 -1.27 6.67 -13.07
CA THR A 69 0.17 6.33 -13.12
C THR A 69 0.63 6.36 -14.57
N ASP A 70 1.93 6.56 -14.80
CA ASP A 70 2.54 6.52 -16.13
C ASP A 70 2.32 5.19 -16.89
N GLN A 71 1.98 4.13 -16.15
CA GLN A 71 1.80 2.76 -16.67
C GLN A 71 0.32 2.33 -16.68
N GLY A 72 -0.61 3.27 -16.45
CA GLY A 72 -2.05 3.01 -16.42
C GLY A 72 -2.81 3.76 -17.52
N PRO A 73 -4.13 3.59 -17.59
CA PRO A 73 -4.98 4.38 -18.48
C PRO A 73 -5.01 5.85 -18.04
N ALA A 74 -5.29 6.77 -18.97
CA ALA A 74 -5.35 8.21 -18.69
C ALA A 74 -6.35 8.59 -17.59
N GLY A 75 -7.45 7.84 -17.45
CA GLY A 75 -8.45 8.03 -16.40
C GLY A 75 -8.08 7.44 -15.03
N GLY A 76 -6.93 6.77 -14.91
CA GLY A 76 -6.51 6.07 -13.70
C GLY A 76 -7.22 4.73 -13.48
N GLN A 77 -6.83 4.04 -12.41
CA GLN A 77 -7.50 2.83 -11.95
C GLN A 77 -8.13 3.06 -10.57
N PRO A 78 -9.32 2.49 -10.30
CA PRO A 78 -10.03 2.72 -9.04
C PRO A 78 -9.29 2.03 -7.88
N VAL A 79 -9.08 2.78 -6.82
CA VAL A 79 -8.49 2.26 -5.57
C VAL A 79 -9.61 1.72 -4.68
N ASN A 80 -9.95 0.45 -4.85
CA ASN A 80 -10.98 -0.22 -4.05
C ASN A 80 -10.40 -1.00 -2.85
N LEU A 81 -9.08 -1.01 -2.73
CA LEU A 81 -8.33 -1.77 -1.76
C LEU A 81 -6.98 -1.11 -1.51
N VAL A 82 -6.59 -1.03 -0.23
CA VAL A 82 -5.22 -0.72 0.17
C VAL A 82 -4.61 -1.91 0.90
N LEU A 83 -3.29 -2.04 0.82
CA LEU A 83 -2.52 -2.96 1.65
C LEU A 83 -1.87 -2.14 2.77
N ILE A 84 -2.16 -2.52 4.02
CA ILE A 84 -1.47 -2.03 5.20
C ILE A 84 -0.35 -3.01 5.51
N GLU A 85 0.88 -2.54 5.63
CA GLU A 85 2.06 -3.40 5.79
C GLU A 85 3.05 -2.78 6.78
N GLN A 86 3.79 -3.63 7.51
CA GLN A 86 4.92 -3.16 8.31
C GLN A 86 6.02 -2.58 7.41
N PRO A 87 6.69 -1.48 7.81
CA PRO A 87 7.84 -0.97 7.08
C PRO A 87 8.99 -1.98 7.15
N ALA A 88 9.76 -2.05 6.07
CA ALA A 88 11.01 -2.81 6.04
C ALA A 88 12.20 -1.85 6.19
N GLU A 89 13.23 -2.28 6.92
CA GLU A 89 14.53 -1.61 6.95
C GLU A 89 15.31 -1.98 5.68
N ILE A 90 15.43 -1.03 4.76
CA ILE A 90 16.00 -1.27 3.43
C ILE A 90 17.49 -0.89 3.45
N ALA A 91 18.36 -1.89 3.58
CA ALA A 91 19.81 -1.69 3.45
C ALA A 91 20.28 -1.63 1.98
N ARG A 92 19.65 -2.44 1.11
CA ARG A 92 19.94 -2.53 -0.33
C ARG A 92 18.68 -2.93 -1.08
N GLU A 93 18.47 -2.34 -2.26
CA GLU A 93 17.42 -2.72 -3.20
C GLU A 93 18.05 -3.48 -4.38
N LEU A 94 17.50 -4.64 -4.72
CA LEU A 94 17.98 -5.49 -5.81
C LEU A 94 16.82 -5.80 -6.77
N TYR A 95 17.12 -6.04 -8.05
CA TYR A 95 16.13 -6.43 -9.06
C TYR A 95 16.25 -7.91 -9.41
N LEU A 96 15.12 -8.63 -9.42
CA LEU A 96 14.99 -10.02 -9.84
C LEU A 96 13.70 -10.19 -10.65
N GLY A 97 13.77 -10.86 -11.81
CA GLY A 97 12.61 -11.15 -12.66
C GLY A 97 12.81 -12.47 -13.41
N ALA A 98 11.71 -13.18 -13.66
CA ALA A 98 11.67 -14.44 -14.41
C ALA A 98 10.40 -14.48 -15.28
N VAL A 99 10.49 -15.05 -16.48
CA VAL A 99 9.38 -15.26 -17.41
C VAL A 99 9.46 -16.70 -17.94
N VAL A 100 8.31 -17.32 -18.19
CA VAL A 100 8.19 -18.70 -18.71
C VAL A 100 7.36 -18.73 -19.99
#